data_AF-A0A220U195-F1
#
_entry.id   AF-A0A220U195-F1
#
_cell.length_a   1.000
_cell.length_b   1.000
_cell.length_c   1.000
_cell.angle_alpha   90.00
_cell.angle_beta   90.00
_cell.angle_gamma   90.00
#
_symmetry.space_group_name_H-M   'P 1'
#
loop_
_entity.id
_entity.type
_entity.pdbx_description
1 polymer ?
#
loop_
_entity_poly.entity_id
_entity_poly.type
_entity_poly.pdbx_seq_one_letter_code
_entity_poly.pdbx_strand_id
1 'polypeptide(L)'
;MRILKFIANGIVKYPIRVLTITIVVILLFAVGAQQVELATGNNTLIEEDTEVYQNNQTLEQEFGGESIIVLYEADNKSSLLTPETLHQMENLESQLSSQDGIYTIVGPHTAVENISKKKAEKYKEGLTEMADGMNGMGEKLQEISVNIKENATGQSLPDFESKISEMEKLIGRMVEGQKKLERGSGELLDGYSNMGSQLKDVAMKLQQSAIQMENNAEGPAGHKQAAKFKHFGVKLNAMGDKMIDASVKSAGLPNVSGNTINGLQGLDKGLKNQQSQLHEISERQGQQQKDLQELAGGLAKMGENLVSMSENLREMIAFSDSMSPVIPKKLKTLEKMIYEDDGSLRSIFDDMLIDGQYMTFMVKFTGDATDTNKSKAVAFVKDYMEENPIEGIDTMVSGKPVLDDSIRTEMKNSMQKMMGLSILFMIIVLGLVFRVKWRILPLVIILIAVIGTVGLMGWISVPITMVSMAVFPILIGLGIDYAIQFQARYTEEMKGGKH
;
A
#
# COMPACT_ATOMS: atom_id res chain seq x y z
N MET A 1 23.71 59.07 21.01
CA MET A 1 23.73 59.29 22.49
C MET A 1 22.36 59.50 23.15
N ARG A 2 21.38 60.19 22.55
CA ARG A 2 20.05 60.42 23.17
C ARG A 2 19.28 59.14 23.49
N ILE A 3 19.31 58.14 22.61
CA ILE A 3 18.64 56.84 22.78
C ILE A 3 19.22 56.06 23.97
N LEU A 4 20.55 55.98 24.08
CA LEU A 4 21.21 55.30 25.19
C LEU A 4 20.88 55.94 26.56
N LYS A 5 20.87 57.28 26.63
CA LYS A 5 20.48 58.01 27.85
C LYS A 5 19.00 57.80 28.21
N PHE A 6 18.12 57.70 27.20
CA PHE A 6 16.71 57.40 27.40
C PHE A 6 16.50 55.98 27.97
N ILE A 7 17.18 54.98 27.40
CA ILE A 7 17.15 53.59 27.87
C ILE A 7 17.70 53.51 29.31
N ALA A 8 18.86 54.12 29.57
CA ALA A 8 19.47 54.13 30.90
C ALA A 8 18.56 54.77 31.96
N ASN A 9 17.97 55.93 31.66
CA ASN A 9 17.02 56.58 32.57
C ASN A 9 15.75 55.74 32.79
N GLY A 10 15.28 55.02 31.77
CA GLY A 10 14.17 54.08 31.89
C GLY A 10 14.47 52.91 32.83
N ILE A 11 15.67 52.31 32.71
CA ILE A 11 16.13 51.21 33.56
C ILE A 11 16.22 51.63 35.03
N VAL A 12 16.80 52.82 35.29
CA VAL A 12 16.94 53.33 36.67
C VAL A 12 15.59 53.72 37.27
N LYS A 13 14.68 54.29 36.48
CA LYS A 13 13.39 54.80 36.98
C LYS A 13 12.34 53.72 37.22
N TYR A 14 12.36 52.63 36.45
CA TYR A 14 11.35 51.54 36.55
C TYR A 14 11.99 50.14 36.54
N PRO A 15 12.83 49.78 37.52
CA PRO A 15 13.62 48.55 37.50
C PRO A 15 12.77 47.28 37.43
N ILE A 16 11.67 47.21 38.20
CA ILE A 16 10.77 46.04 38.21
C ILE A 16 10.10 45.85 36.84
N ARG A 17 9.61 46.94 36.22
CA ARG A 17 8.96 46.85 34.90
C ARG A 17 9.92 46.38 33.82
N VAL A 18 11.16 46.85 33.84
CA VAL A 18 12.19 46.42 32.88
C VAL A 18 12.52 44.93 33.06
N LEU A 19 12.62 44.47 34.31
CA LEU A 19 12.87 43.05 34.59
C LEU A 19 11.70 42.17 34.13
N THR A 20 10.44 42.58 34.41
CA THR A 20 9.25 41.87 33.90
C THR A 20 9.23 41.82 32.38
N ILE A 21 9.48 42.94 31.69
CA ILE A 21 9.53 42.98 30.22
C ILE A 21 10.63 42.05 29.69
N THR A 22 11.81 42.05 30.31
CA THR A 22 12.92 41.18 29.90
C THR A 22 12.55 39.71 30.04
N ILE A 23 11.92 39.31 31.15
CA ILE A 23 11.44 37.93 31.35
C ILE A 23 10.40 37.57 30.28
N VAL A 24 9.45 38.46 29.99
CA VAL A 24 8.44 38.23 28.94
C VAL A 24 9.09 38.04 27.57
N VAL A 25 10.09 38.86 27.22
CA VAL A 25 10.84 38.73 25.96
C VAL A 25 11.61 37.40 25.91
N ILE A 26 12.24 36.98 27.02
CA ILE A 26 12.93 35.69 27.10
C ILE A 26 11.94 34.53 26.90
N LEU A 27 10.77 34.58 27.54
CA LEU A 27 9.73 33.57 27.37
C LEU A 27 9.23 33.53 25.92
N LEU A 28 9.06 34.68 25.27
CA LEU A 28 8.69 34.76 23.86
C LEU A 28 9.74 34.13 22.94
N PHE A 29 11.03 34.37 23.20
CA PHE A 29 12.10 33.71 22.46
C PHE A 29 12.19 32.21 22.78
N ALA A 30 11.95 31.80 24.03
CA ALA A 30 11.91 30.38 24.39
C ALA A 30 10.81 29.63 23.63
N VAL A 31 9.63 30.26 23.41
CA VAL A 31 8.57 29.72 22.55
C VAL A 31 9.03 29.61 21.10
N GLY A 32 9.70 30.64 20.57
CA GLY A 32 10.29 30.57 19.23
C GLY A 32 11.33 29.45 19.10
N ALA A 33 12.12 29.20 20.14
CA ALA A 33 13.18 28.20 20.12
C ALA A 33 12.63 26.77 20.01
N GLN A 34 11.40 26.53 20.48
CA GLN A 34 10.71 25.25 20.32
C GLN A 34 10.22 25.00 18.89
N GLN A 35 10.12 26.05 18.07
CA GLN A 35 9.67 25.98 16.67
C GLN A 35 10.84 25.86 15.69
N VAL A 36 12.08 25.82 16.18
CA VAL A 36 13.25 25.71 15.31
C VAL A 36 13.32 24.32 14.69
N GLU A 37 13.38 24.29 13.36
CA GLU A 37 13.59 23.07 12.60
C GLU A 37 15.08 22.84 12.33
N LEU A 38 15.49 21.58 12.43
CA LEU A 38 16.78 21.12 11.92
C LEU A 38 16.59 20.74 10.46
N ALA A 39 17.38 21.33 9.55
CA ALA A 39 17.32 21.03 8.13
C ALA A 39 18.51 20.18 7.68
N THR A 40 18.22 19.13 6.94
CA THR A 40 19.17 18.18 6.34
C THR A 40 18.95 17.99 4.83
N GLY A 41 17.92 18.62 4.27
CA GLY A 41 17.52 18.50 2.87
C GLY A 41 18.46 19.21 1.89
N ASN A 42 18.18 19.02 0.59
CA ASN A 42 19.01 19.55 -0.50
C ASN A 42 19.07 21.09 -0.52
N ASN A 43 18.05 21.77 -0.01
CA ASN A 43 18.01 23.23 0.15
C ASN A 43 19.09 23.77 1.11
N THR A 44 19.69 22.92 1.95
CA THR A 44 20.83 23.30 2.79
C THR A 44 22.16 23.28 2.05
N LEU A 45 22.20 22.65 0.87
CA LEU A 45 23.40 22.46 0.05
C LEU A 45 23.37 23.27 -1.25
N ILE A 46 22.17 23.51 -1.79
CA ILE A 46 21.94 24.21 -3.06
C ILE A 46 20.84 25.25 -2.85
N GLU A 47 21.03 26.47 -3.37
CA GLU A 47 20.05 27.55 -3.28
C GLU A 47 18.78 27.25 -4.12
N GLU A 48 17.61 27.63 -3.60
CA GLU A 48 16.30 27.26 -4.17
C GLU A 48 16.00 27.96 -5.51
N ASP A 49 16.66 29.08 -5.80
CA ASP A 49 16.50 29.85 -7.04
C ASP A 49 17.34 29.28 -8.20
N THR A 50 18.17 28.27 -7.95
CA THR A 50 18.96 27.61 -8.99
C THR A 50 18.10 26.72 -9.88
N GLU A 51 18.43 26.68 -11.17
CA GLU A 51 17.75 25.83 -12.16
C GLU A 51 17.81 24.35 -11.76
N VAL A 52 18.93 23.90 -11.18
CA VAL A 52 19.12 22.51 -10.72
C VAL A 52 18.13 22.15 -9.62
N TYR A 53 17.92 23.05 -8.65
CA TYR A 53 16.96 22.81 -7.56
C TYR A 53 15.52 22.74 -8.10
N GLN A 54 15.15 23.69 -8.95
CA GLN A 54 13.81 23.75 -9.54
C GLN A 54 13.51 22.53 -10.42
N ASN A 55 14.47 22.11 -11.25
CA ASN A 55 14.33 20.91 -12.08
C ASN A 55 14.16 19.65 -11.22
N ASN A 56 14.91 19.53 -10.12
CA ASN A 56 14.74 18.41 -9.18
C ASN A 56 13.37 18.46 -8.49
N GLN A 57 12.91 19.65 -8.07
CA GLN A 57 11.58 19.80 -7.46
C GLN A 57 10.45 19.42 -8.43
N THR A 58 10.54 19.80 -9.70
CA THR A 58 9.57 19.36 -10.72
C THR A 58 9.61 17.85 -10.93
N LEU A 59 10.80 17.24 -10.95
CA LEU A 59 10.94 15.78 -11.03
C LEU A 59 10.24 15.08 -9.85
N GLU A 60 10.44 15.58 -8.63
CA GLU A 60 9.84 15.01 -7.43
C GLU A 60 8.31 15.19 -7.36
N GLN A 61 7.77 16.28 -7.93
CA GLN A 61 6.33 16.50 -8.01
C GLN A 61 5.65 15.54 -9.00
N GLU A 62 6.25 15.32 -10.17
CA GLU A 62 5.67 14.48 -11.24
C GLU A 62 5.87 12.98 -10.99
N PHE A 63 7.06 12.59 -10.54
CA PHE A 63 7.44 11.17 -10.42
C PHE A 63 7.48 10.68 -8.97
N GLY A 64 7.19 11.53 -7.98
CA GLY A 64 7.38 11.27 -6.57
C GLY A 64 8.80 11.62 -6.11
N GLY A 65 8.91 11.96 -4.83
CA GLY A 65 10.15 12.38 -4.19
C GLY A 65 11.05 11.23 -3.77
N GLU A 66 11.72 11.45 -2.66
CA GLU A 66 12.63 10.50 -2.03
C GLU A 66 11.93 9.21 -1.60
N SER A 67 12.69 8.15 -1.35
CA SER A 67 12.14 6.85 -0.95
C SER A 67 12.87 6.24 0.25
N ILE A 68 12.09 5.57 1.10
CA ILE A 68 12.61 4.53 1.98
C ILE A 68 12.79 3.26 1.15
N ILE A 69 13.93 2.60 1.33
CA ILE A 69 14.26 1.32 0.70
C ILE A 69 14.43 0.31 1.81
N VAL A 70 13.60 -0.72 1.83
CA VAL A 70 13.76 -1.90 2.68
C VAL A 70 14.39 -2.99 1.83
N LEU A 71 15.61 -3.38 2.21
CA LEU A 71 16.33 -4.50 1.62
C LEU A 71 16.07 -5.74 2.46
N TYR A 72 15.68 -6.82 1.81
CA TYR A 72 15.58 -8.15 2.41
C TYR A 72 16.73 -8.99 1.87
N GLU A 73 17.50 -9.60 2.75
CA GLU A 73 18.61 -10.49 2.43
C GLU A 73 18.29 -11.91 2.92
N ALA A 74 18.24 -12.87 2.01
CA ALA A 74 18.04 -14.26 2.38
C ALA A 74 19.38 -14.89 2.77
N ASP A 75 19.39 -15.65 3.87
CA ASP A 75 20.46 -16.62 4.11
C ASP A 75 20.48 -17.66 2.97
N ASN A 76 21.63 -18.28 2.71
CA ASN A 76 21.88 -19.25 1.62
C ASN A 76 20.90 -20.46 1.51
N LYS A 77 19.93 -20.59 2.42
CA LYS A 77 18.91 -21.66 2.45
C LYS A 77 17.46 -21.15 2.37
N SER A 78 17.26 -19.84 2.41
CA SER A 78 15.94 -19.21 2.50
C SER A 78 15.50 -18.68 1.14
N SER A 79 14.19 -18.70 0.88
CA SER A 79 13.61 -18.03 -0.29
C SER A 79 13.01 -16.70 0.16
N LEU A 80 13.25 -15.64 -0.59
CA LEU A 80 12.66 -14.31 -0.32
C LEU A 80 11.19 -14.22 -0.75
N LEU A 81 10.81 -14.98 -1.77
CA LEU A 81 9.50 -14.90 -2.39
C LEU A 81 8.59 -15.99 -1.86
N THR A 82 8.30 -15.92 -0.57
CA THR A 82 7.36 -16.83 0.08
C THR A 82 6.02 -16.15 0.33
N PRO A 83 4.92 -16.91 0.46
CA PRO A 83 3.64 -16.33 0.85
C PRO A 83 3.72 -15.56 2.18
N GLU A 84 4.54 -16.02 3.13
CA GLU A 84 4.74 -15.36 4.42
C GLU A 84 5.41 -13.99 4.25
N THR A 85 6.52 -13.92 3.50
CA THR A 85 7.22 -12.67 3.22
C THR A 85 6.33 -11.68 2.46
N LEU A 86 5.58 -12.14 1.46
CA LEU A 86 4.67 -11.27 0.71
C LEU A 86 3.48 -10.78 1.54
N HIS A 87 2.94 -11.61 2.46
CA HIS A 87 1.90 -11.16 3.38
C HIS A 87 2.41 -10.13 4.40
N GLN A 88 3.66 -10.25 4.85
CA GLN A 88 4.27 -9.21 5.66
C GLN A 88 4.37 -7.89 4.87
N MET A 89 4.82 -7.94 3.61
CA MET A 89 4.88 -6.75 2.75
C MET A 89 3.50 -6.12 2.53
N GLU A 90 2.47 -6.94 2.28
CA GLU A 90 1.07 -6.50 2.16
C GLU A 90 0.60 -5.77 3.43
N ASN A 91 0.90 -6.31 4.61
CA ASN A 91 0.53 -5.71 5.88
C ASN A 91 1.24 -4.37 6.13
N LEU A 92 2.53 -4.27 5.75
CA LEU A 92 3.28 -3.03 5.81
C LEU A 92 2.70 -1.99 4.83
N GLU A 93 2.48 -2.40 3.58
CA GLU A 93 1.94 -1.55 2.51
C GLU A 93 0.55 -1.01 2.86
N SER A 94 -0.35 -1.85 3.39
CA SER A 94 -1.69 -1.47 3.82
C SER A 94 -1.68 -0.41 4.92
N GLN A 95 -0.77 -0.54 5.90
CA GLN A 95 -0.64 0.44 6.98
C GLN A 95 0.00 1.74 6.51
N LEU A 96 1.02 1.66 5.64
CA LEU A 96 1.70 2.84 5.08
C LEU A 96 0.82 3.62 4.11
N SER A 97 -0.02 2.95 3.32
CA SER A 97 -0.91 3.59 2.35
C SER A 97 -1.92 4.54 2.99
N SER A 98 -2.13 4.44 4.31
CA SER A 98 -2.98 5.34 5.09
C SER A 98 -2.26 6.59 5.61
N GLN A 99 -0.94 6.70 5.45
CA GLN A 99 -0.14 7.81 5.95
C GLN A 99 -0.02 8.96 4.94
N ASP A 100 -0.04 10.19 5.45
CA ASP A 100 0.11 11.40 4.63
C ASP A 100 1.52 11.49 4.01
N GLY A 101 1.57 11.84 2.72
CA GLY A 101 2.82 12.08 2.00
C GLY A 101 3.44 10.84 1.35
N ILE A 102 2.75 9.69 1.34
CA ILE A 102 3.15 8.53 0.54
C ILE A 102 2.60 8.67 -0.88
N TYR A 103 3.48 8.62 -1.89
CA TYR A 103 3.12 8.70 -3.31
C TYR A 103 2.82 7.32 -3.89
N THR A 104 3.75 6.36 -3.70
CA THR A 104 3.56 4.98 -4.16
C THR A 104 4.43 4.03 -3.35
N ILE A 105 4.01 2.77 -3.30
CA ILE A 105 4.75 1.67 -2.69
C ILE A 105 5.01 0.64 -3.78
N VAL A 106 6.26 0.19 -3.88
CA VAL A 106 6.72 -0.70 -4.94
C VAL A 106 7.50 -1.84 -4.32
N GLY A 107 6.98 -3.05 -4.44
CA GLY A 107 7.71 -4.26 -4.10
C GLY A 107 7.15 -5.50 -4.78
N PRO A 108 7.73 -6.68 -4.53
CA PRO A 108 7.29 -7.92 -5.15
C PRO A 108 5.83 -8.26 -4.85
N HIS A 109 5.30 -7.85 -3.70
CA HIS A 109 3.88 -7.97 -3.41
C HIS A 109 3.02 -7.21 -4.44
N THR A 110 3.33 -5.94 -4.70
CA THR A 110 2.65 -5.11 -5.71
C THR A 110 2.73 -5.73 -7.11
N ALA A 111 3.86 -6.33 -7.47
CA ALA A 111 4.01 -7.04 -8.75
C ALA A 111 3.12 -8.29 -8.84
N VAL A 112 3.09 -9.11 -7.78
CA VAL A 112 2.20 -10.28 -7.67
C VAL A 112 0.74 -9.83 -7.72
N GLU A 113 0.35 -8.80 -6.96
CA GLU A 113 -1.00 -8.27 -6.95
C GLU A 113 -1.43 -7.78 -8.35
N ASN A 114 -0.54 -7.08 -9.08
CA ASN A 114 -0.80 -6.63 -10.45
C ASN A 114 -0.93 -7.79 -11.45
N ILE A 115 -0.12 -8.84 -11.31
CA ILE A 115 -0.27 -10.07 -12.09
C ILE A 115 -1.63 -10.70 -11.79
N SER A 116 -2.01 -10.75 -10.52
CA SER A 116 -3.28 -11.32 -10.10
C SER A 116 -4.46 -10.53 -10.66
N LYS A 117 -4.47 -9.20 -10.53
CA LYS A 117 -5.46 -8.30 -11.14
C LYS A 117 -5.62 -8.57 -12.64
N LYS A 118 -4.52 -8.63 -13.39
CA LYS A 118 -4.55 -8.91 -14.84
C LYS A 118 -5.08 -10.31 -15.16
N LYS A 119 -4.80 -11.31 -14.32
CA LYS A 119 -5.32 -12.67 -14.51
C LYS A 119 -6.82 -12.75 -14.19
N ALA A 120 -7.28 -12.10 -13.13
CA ALA A 120 -8.69 -11.96 -12.77
C ALA A 120 -9.48 -11.27 -13.90
N GLU A 121 -8.95 -10.18 -14.47
CA GLU A 121 -9.57 -9.49 -15.61
C GLU A 121 -9.72 -10.41 -16.82
N LYS A 122 -8.66 -11.17 -17.17
CA LYS A 122 -8.74 -12.16 -18.26
C LYS A 122 -9.75 -13.26 -17.97
N TYR A 123 -9.85 -13.70 -16.71
CA TYR A 123 -10.86 -14.67 -16.30
C TYR A 123 -12.28 -14.11 -16.49
N LYS A 124 -12.52 -12.87 -16.05
CA LYS A 124 -13.78 -12.15 -16.23
C LYS A 124 -14.14 -12.00 -17.71
N GLU A 125 -13.20 -11.55 -18.54
CA GLU A 125 -13.39 -11.48 -19.98
C GLU A 125 -13.76 -12.84 -20.58
N GLY A 126 -13.12 -13.92 -20.12
CA GLY A 126 -13.43 -15.27 -20.55
C GLY A 126 -14.86 -15.71 -20.21
N LEU A 127 -15.34 -15.36 -19.00
CA LEU A 127 -16.72 -15.59 -18.60
C LEU A 127 -17.69 -14.75 -19.44
N THR A 128 -17.36 -13.49 -19.73
CA THR A 128 -18.20 -12.61 -20.54
C THR A 128 -18.36 -13.16 -21.96
N GLU A 129 -17.27 -13.59 -22.60
CA GLU A 129 -17.34 -14.19 -23.94
C GLU A 129 -18.15 -15.49 -23.96
N MET A 130 -18.04 -16.30 -22.91
CA MET A 130 -18.87 -17.50 -22.75
C MET A 130 -20.35 -17.14 -22.59
N ALA A 131 -20.67 -16.20 -21.70
CA ALA A 131 -22.05 -15.78 -21.45
C ALA A 131 -22.68 -15.16 -22.71
N ASP A 132 -21.99 -14.25 -23.39
CA ASP A 132 -22.46 -13.64 -24.63
C ASP A 132 -22.65 -14.68 -25.75
N GLY A 133 -21.70 -15.62 -25.89
CA GLY A 133 -21.79 -16.70 -26.85
C GLY A 133 -22.98 -17.63 -26.59
N MET A 134 -23.23 -17.98 -25.32
CA MET A 134 -24.40 -18.79 -24.91
C MET A 134 -25.71 -18.04 -25.09
N ASN A 135 -25.77 -16.76 -24.73
CA ASN A 135 -26.96 -15.94 -24.93
C ASN A 135 -27.34 -15.86 -26.40
N GLY A 136 -26.38 -15.47 -27.25
CA GLY A 136 -26.60 -15.36 -28.69
C GLY A 136 -26.97 -16.71 -29.31
N MET A 137 -26.34 -17.81 -28.86
CA MET A 137 -26.68 -19.14 -29.38
C MET A 137 -28.09 -19.55 -28.93
N GLY A 138 -28.47 -19.22 -27.69
CA GLY A 138 -29.81 -19.48 -27.18
C GLY A 138 -30.90 -18.71 -27.93
N GLU A 139 -30.69 -17.41 -28.17
CA GLU A 139 -31.58 -16.57 -28.97
C GLU A 139 -31.74 -17.11 -30.40
N LYS A 140 -30.63 -17.53 -31.03
CA LYS A 140 -30.66 -18.10 -32.40
C LYS A 140 -31.39 -19.44 -32.46
N LEU A 141 -31.20 -20.31 -31.47
CA LEU A 141 -31.93 -21.58 -31.39
C LEU A 141 -33.43 -21.37 -31.18
N GLN A 142 -33.82 -20.39 -30.37
CA GLN A 142 -35.22 -19.99 -30.22
C GLN A 142 -35.79 -19.43 -31.52
N GLU A 143 -35.05 -18.57 -32.22
CA GLU A 143 -35.43 -18.00 -33.52
C GLU A 143 -35.61 -19.11 -34.59
N ILE A 144 -34.70 -20.09 -34.64
CA ILE A 144 -34.83 -21.26 -35.51
C ILE A 144 -36.07 -22.08 -35.14
N SER A 145 -36.31 -22.31 -33.84
CA SER A 145 -37.50 -23.01 -33.36
C SER A 145 -38.80 -22.32 -33.79
N VAL A 146 -38.89 -21.00 -33.63
CA VAL A 146 -40.06 -20.21 -34.04
C VAL A 146 -40.27 -20.32 -35.56
N ASN A 147 -39.20 -20.14 -36.34
CA ASN A 147 -39.27 -20.22 -37.80
C ASN A 147 -39.64 -21.63 -38.30
N ILE A 148 -39.23 -22.70 -37.61
CA ILE A 148 -39.64 -24.07 -37.93
C ILE A 148 -41.14 -24.27 -37.61
N LYS A 149 -41.64 -23.72 -36.49
CA LYS A 149 -43.06 -23.81 -36.11
C LYS A 149 -43.97 -23.04 -37.07
N GLU A 150 -43.56 -21.86 -37.52
CA GLU A 150 -44.34 -21.00 -38.43
C GLU A 150 -44.35 -21.54 -39.87
N ASN A 151 -43.19 -21.98 -40.38
CA ASN A 151 -43.09 -22.50 -41.76
C ASN A 151 -43.58 -23.95 -41.91
N ALA A 152 -43.86 -24.65 -40.81
CA ALA A 152 -44.57 -25.93 -40.84
C ALA A 152 -46.01 -25.82 -41.41
N THR A 153 -46.55 -24.61 -41.59
CA THR A 153 -47.89 -24.37 -42.17
C THR A 153 -47.91 -23.78 -43.59
N GLY A 154 -46.76 -23.43 -44.18
CA GLY A 154 -46.65 -23.10 -45.60
C GLY A 154 -45.81 -21.85 -45.95
N GLN A 155 -45.04 -22.02 -47.03
CA GLN A 155 -44.27 -21.07 -47.86
C GLN A 155 -42.99 -20.43 -47.26
N SER A 156 -41.86 -20.97 -47.76
CA SER A 156 -40.44 -20.61 -47.60
C SER A 156 -39.74 -21.22 -46.38
N LEU A 157 -38.62 -21.89 -46.64
CA LEU A 157 -37.74 -22.40 -45.59
C LEU A 157 -37.02 -21.24 -44.90
N PRO A 158 -36.72 -21.36 -43.59
CA PRO A 158 -35.81 -20.44 -42.92
C PRO A 158 -34.48 -20.33 -43.68
N ASP A 159 -33.88 -19.15 -43.72
CA ASP A 159 -32.48 -18.95 -44.14
C ASP A 159 -31.54 -19.58 -43.11
N PHE A 160 -31.44 -20.91 -43.16
CA PHE A 160 -30.61 -21.72 -42.29
C PHE A 160 -29.13 -21.43 -42.51
N GLU A 161 -28.74 -20.99 -43.70
CA GLU A 161 -27.35 -20.74 -44.05
C GLU A 161 -26.79 -19.53 -43.30
N SER A 162 -27.53 -18.42 -43.32
CA SER A 162 -27.19 -17.23 -42.53
C SER A 162 -27.20 -17.51 -41.02
N LYS A 163 -28.19 -18.26 -40.53
CA LYS A 163 -28.32 -18.60 -39.10
C LYS A 163 -27.21 -19.55 -38.60
N ILE A 164 -26.80 -20.52 -39.41
CA ILE A 164 -25.67 -21.41 -39.07
C ILE A 164 -24.37 -20.61 -39.02
N SER A 165 -24.12 -19.73 -40.00
CA SER A 165 -22.95 -18.83 -40.01
C SER A 165 -22.90 -17.91 -38.78
N GLU A 166 -24.05 -17.42 -38.29
CA GLU A 166 -24.11 -16.66 -37.03
C GLU A 166 -23.81 -17.52 -35.80
N MET A 167 -24.31 -18.76 -35.76
CA MET A 167 -24.00 -19.72 -34.69
C MET A 167 -22.51 -20.09 -34.65
N GLU A 168 -21.85 -20.23 -35.79
CA GLU A 168 -20.39 -20.45 -35.87
C GLU A 168 -19.60 -19.32 -35.21
N LYS A 169 -19.97 -18.05 -35.48
CA LYS A 169 -19.34 -16.89 -34.83
C LYS A 169 -19.50 -16.93 -33.31
N LEU A 170 -20.67 -17.33 -32.82
CA LEU A 170 -20.96 -17.45 -31.40
C LEU A 170 -20.16 -18.58 -30.73
N ILE A 171 -20.01 -19.72 -31.41
CA ILE A 171 -19.13 -20.81 -30.96
C ILE A 171 -17.67 -20.35 -30.92
N GLY A 172 -17.23 -19.57 -31.92
CA GLY A 172 -15.91 -18.95 -31.93
C GLY A 172 -15.67 -18.06 -30.70
N ARG A 173 -16.66 -17.25 -30.31
CA ARG A 173 -16.60 -16.45 -29.07
C ARG A 173 -16.50 -17.32 -27.82
N MET A 174 -17.30 -18.37 -27.71
CA MET A 174 -17.23 -19.31 -26.58
C MET A 174 -15.87 -20.04 -26.52
N VAL A 175 -15.28 -20.39 -27.67
CA VAL A 175 -13.93 -20.99 -27.72
C VAL A 175 -12.87 -20.00 -27.23
N GLU A 176 -12.93 -18.73 -27.64
CA GLU A 176 -12.00 -17.72 -27.13
C GLU A 176 -12.23 -17.44 -25.65
N GLY A 177 -13.49 -17.43 -25.22
CA GLY A 177 -13.87 -17.36 -23.81
C GLY A 177 -13.24 -18.48 -22.99
N GLN A 178 -13.33 -19.74 -23.45
CA GLN A 178 -12.65 -20.87 -22.81
C GLN A 178 -11.13 -20.71 -22.74
N LYS A 179 -10.47 -20.22 -23.79
CA LYS A 179 -9.02 -19.97 -23.75
C LYS A 179 -8.64 -18.87 -22.76
N LYS A 180 -9.43 -17.80 -22.66
CA LYS A 180 -9.23 -16.73 -21.66
C LYS A 180 -9.45 -17.26 -20.24
N LEU A 181 -10.47 -18.09 -20.05
CA LEU A 181 -10.74 -18.80 -18.78
C LEU A 181 -9.59 -19.73 -18.39
N GLU A 182 -9.07 -20.52 -19.32
CA GLU A 182 -7.91 -21.39 -19.09
C GLU A 182 -6.71 -20.59 -18.56
N ARG A 183 -6.40 -19.47 -19.23
CA ARG A 183 -5.31 -18.54 -18.85
C ARG A 183 -5.53 -17.88 -17.48
N GLY A 184 -6.78 -17.70 -17.03
CA GLY A 184 -7.15 -17.09 -15.75
C GLY A 184 -7.54 -18.08 -14.62
N SER A 185 -7.74 -19.36 -14.93
CA SER A 185 -8.39 -20.36 -14.05
C SER A 185 -7.59 -20.72 -12.79
N GLY A 186 -6.29 -20.40 -12.76
CA GLY A 186 -5.45 -20.57 -11.57
C GLY A 186 -6.00 -19.81 -10.36
N GLU A 187 -6.62 -18.64 -10.59
CA GLU A 187 -7.10 -17.79 -9.50
C GLU A 187 -8.42 -18.21 -8.90
N LEU A 188 -9.27 -18.93 -9.63
CA LEU A 188 -10.55 -19.40 -9.08
C LEU A 188 -10.33 -20.53 -8.07
N LEU A 189 -9.29 -21.35 -8.34
CA LEU A 189 -8.80 -22.33 -7.39
C LEU A 189 -8.27 -21.64 -6.13
N ASP A 190 -7.48 -20.58 -6.28
CA ASP A 190 -6.97 -19.81 -5.14
C ASP A 190 -8.08 -19.04 -4.42
N GLY A 191 -9.07 -18.50 -5.13
CA GLY A 191 -10.26 -17.81 -4.60
C GLY A 191 -11.12 -18.74 -3.75
N TYR A 192 -11.36 -19.98 -4.18
CA TYR A 192 -12.03 -20.99 -3.35
C TYR A 192 -11.20 -21.36 -2.12
N SER A 193 -9.88 -21.47 -2.27
CA SER A 193 -8.98 -21.70 -1.14
C SER A 193 -9.01 -20.54 -0.13
N ASN A 194 -9.08 -19.30 -0.62
CA ASN A 194 -9.08 -18.07 0.18
C ASN A 194 -10.40 -17.83 0.87
N MET A 195 -11.52 -17.97 0.17
CA MET A 195 -12.86 -17.93 0.75
C MET A 195 -13.02 -19.03 1.81
N GLY A 196 -12.50 -20.23 1.51
CA GLY A 196 -12.45 -21.31 2.47
C GLY A 196 -11.66 -20.94 3.73
N SER A 197 -10.50 -20.28 3.57
CA SER A 197 -9.71 -19.80 4.71
C SER A 197 -10.40 -18.68 5.50
N GLN A 198 -11.00 -17.69 4.84
CA GLN A 198 -11.71 -16.59 5.50
C GLN A 198 -12.92 -17.10 6.30
N LEU A 199 -13.65 -18.09 5.78
CA LEU A 199 -14.74 -18.75 6.51
C LEU A 199 -14.23 -19.47 7.77
N LYS A 200 -13.02 -20.04 7.72
CA LYS A 200 -12.38 -20.64 8.90
C LYS A 200 -11.95 -19.57 9.92
N ASP A 201 -11.43 -18.43 9.48
CA ASP A 201 -11.08 -17.32 10.39
C ASP A 201 -12.32 -16.74 11.08
N VAL A 202 -13.40 -16.53 10.32
CA VAL A 202 -14.69 -16.09 10.87
C VAL A 202 -15.24 -17.15 11.83
N ALA A 203 -15.12 -18.44 11.50
CA ALA A 203 -15.50 -19.54 12.37
C ALA A 203 -14.73 -19.54 13.70
N MET A 204 -13.41 -19.33 13.66
CA MET A 204 -12.56 -19.25 14.85
C MET A 204 -12.97 -18.07 15.74
N LYS A 205 -13.15 -16.87 15.17
CA LYS A 205 -13.60 -15.69 15.90
C LYS A 205 -14.98 -15.90 16.54
N LEU A 206 -15.92 -16.49 15.79
CA LEU A 206 -17.25 -16.85 16.30
C LEU A 206 -17.19 -17.85 17.46
N GLN A 207 -16.32 -18.86 17.37
CA GLN A 207 -16.12 -19.83 18.43
C GLN A 207 -15.50 -19.19 19.68
N GLN A 208 -14.53 -18.28 19.52
CA GLN A 208 -13.95 -17.52 20.63
C GLN A 208 -15.00 -16.64 21.31
N SER A 209 -15.80 -15.89 20.54
CA SER A 209 -16.91 -15.09 21.09
C SER A 209 -17.95 -15.97 21.78
N ALA A 210 -18.23 -17.17 21.26
CA ALA A 210 -19.13 -18.12 21.90
C ALA A 210 -18.60 -18.59 23.27
N ILE A 211 -17.31 -18.88 23.39
CA ILE A 211 -16.67 -19.25 24.68
C ILE A 211 -16.77 -18.09 25.67
N GLN A 212 -16.55 -16.86 25.20
CA GLN A 212 -16.64 -15.66 26.03
C GLN A 212 -18.08 -15.40 26.52
N MET A 213 -19.07 -15.61 25.64
CA MET A 213 -20.49 -15.56 26.00
C MET A 213 -20.88 -16.67 26.98
N GLU A 214 -20.33 -17.87 26.83
CA GLU A 214 -20.59 -19.00 27.73
C GLU A 214 -20.05 -18.73 29.14
N ASN A 215 -18.87 -18.11 29.24
CA ASN A 215 -18.25 -17.73 30.51
C ASN A 215 -18.98 -16.57 31.22
N ASN A 216 -19.63 -15.68 30.46
CA ASN A 216 -20.31 -14.49 30.98
C ASN A 216 -21.84 -14.67 31.06
N ALA A 217 -22.38 -15.85 30.76
CA ALA A 217 -23.82 -16.08 30.70
C ALA A 217 -24.43 -16.24 32.10
N GLU A 218 -25.31 -15.31 32.48
CA GLU A 218 -26.19 -15.48 33.64
C GLU A 218 -27.48 -16.18 33.21
N GLY A 219 -27.47 -17.51 33.23
CA GLY A 219 -28.66 -18.35 33.08
C GLY A 219 -28.82 -19.09 31.75
N PRO A 220 -29.84 -19.96 31.63
CA PRO A 220 -29.96 -20.95 30.55
C PRO A 220 -30.08 -20.35 29.14
N ALA A 221 -30.59 -19.12 29.03
CA ALA A 221 -30.74 -18.42 27.76
C ALA A 221 -29.39 -18.00 27.16
N GLY A 222 -28.46 -17.51 27.99
CA GLY A 222 -27.11 -17.11 27.57
C GLY A 222 -26.27 -18.31 27.10
N HIS A 223 -26.31 -19.42 27.86
CA HIS A 223 -25.66 -20.66 27.45
C HIS A 223 -26.23 -21.23 26.13
N LYS A 224 -27.54 -21.13 25.92
CA LYS A 224 -28.18 -21.58 24.67
C LYS A 224 -27.79 -20.71 23.47
N GLN A 225 -27.55 -19.41 23.68
CA GLN A 225 -27.10 -18.50 22.64
C GLN A 225 -25.61 -18.72 22.30
N ALA A 226 -24.75 -18.89 23.30
CA ALA A 226 -23.36 -19.30 23.10
C ALA A 226 -23.25 -20.63 22.33
N ALA A 227 -24.06 -21.64 22.68
CA ALA A 227 -24.09 -22.92 21.98
C ALA A 227 -24.47 -22.78 20.48
N LYS A 228 -25.39 -21.85 20.14
CA LYS A 228 -25.74 -21.56 18.74
C LYS A 228 -24.58 -20.95 17.96
N PHE A 229 -23.86 -19.99 18.56
CA PHE A 229 -22.68 -19.37 17.94
C PHE A 229 -21.56 -20.39 17.72
N LYS A 230 -21.30 -21.25 18.72
CA LYS A 230 -20.35 -22.36 18.61
C LYS A 230 -20.72 -23.32 17.49
N HIS A 231 -22.00 -23.71 17.41
CA HIS A 231 -22.51 -24.60 16.36
C HIS A 231 -22.42 -23.96 14.95
N PHE A 232 -22.69 -22.66 14.84
CA PHE A 232 -22.56 -21.92 13.59
C PHE A 232 -21.09 -21.82 13.15
N GLY A 233 -20.17 -21.53 14.08
CA GLY A 233 -18.73 -21.55 13.81
C GLY A 233 -18.24 -22.93 13.32
N VAL A 234 -18.70 -24.04 13.92
CA VAL A 234 -18.36 -25.39 13.42
C VAL A 234 -18.84 -25.61 11.98
N LYS A 235 -20.04 -25.13 11.62
CA LYS A 235 -20.56 -25.23 10.25
C LYS A 235 -19.74 -24.39 9.25
N LEU A 236 -19.38 -23.17 9.61
CA LEU A 236 -18.53 -22.31 8.79
C LEU A 236 -17.14 -22.92 8.59
N ASN A 237 -16.56 -23.52 9.63
CA ASN A 237 -15.28 -24.22 9.55
C ASN A 237 -15.34 -25.40 8.56
N ALA A 238 -16.39 -26.23 8.66
CA ALA A 238 -16.61 -27.36 7.75
C ALA A 238 -16.92 -26.90 6.31
N MET A 239 -17.57 -25.75 6.14
CA MET A 239 -17.79 -25.14 4.82
C MET A 239 -16.46 -24.63 4.24
N GLY A 240 -15.61 -24.03 5.06
CA GLY A 240 -14.27 -23.62 4.68
C GLY A 240 -13.39 -24.79 4.23
N ASP A 241 -13.40 -25.90 4.96
CA ASP A 241 -12.69 -27.13 4.58
C ASP A 241 -13.18 -27.69 3.23
N LYS A 242 -14.49 -27.64 2.96
CA LYS A 242 -15.05 -28.07 1.67
C LYS A 242 -14.64 -27.16 0.51
N MET A 243 -14.55 -25.85 0.72
CA MET A 243 -14.08 -24.92 -0.30
C MET A 243 -12.59 -25.10 -0.59
N ILE A 244 -11.77 -25.34 0.44
CA ILE A 244 -10.35 -25.67 0.28
C ILE A 244 -10.20 -27.02 -0.45
N ASP A 245 -10.93 -28.06 -0.07
CA ASP A 245 -10.90 -29.36 -0.74
C ASP A 245 -11.37 -29.28 -2.20
N ALA A 246 -12.39 -28.47 -2.49
CA ALA A 246 -12.83 -28.17 -3.85
C ALA A 246 -11.72 -27.50 -4.67
N SER A 247 -10.94 -26.57 -4.11
CA SER A 247 -9.77 -25.99 -4.79
C SER A 247 -8.71 -27.02 -5.16
N VAL A 248 -8.51 -28.04 -4.34
CA VAL A 248 -7.51 -29.09 -4.58
C VAL A 248 -8.02 -30.07 -5.64
N LYS A 249 -9.28 -30.48 -5.56
CA LYS A 249 -9.89 -31.42 -6.52
C LYS A 249 -10.13 -30.80 -7.90
N SER A 250 -10.37 -29.49 -7.96
CA SER A 250 -10.54 -28.74 -9.20
C SER A 250 -9.21 -28.43 -9.92
N ALA A 251 -8.06 -28.89 -9.42
CA ALA A 251 -6.78 -28.81 -10.13
C ALA A 251 -6.78 -29.51 -11.52
N GLY A 252 -7.80 -30.33 -11.82
CA GLY A 252 -8.06 -30.92 -13.13
C GLY A 252 -8.86 -30.04 -14.10
N LEU A 253 -9.30 -28.84 -13.72
CA LEU A 253 -10.05 -27.91 -14.58
C LEU A 253 -9.37 -27.55 -15.92
N PRO A 254 -8.03 -27.50 -16.06
CA PRO A 254 -7.39 -27.30 -17.36
C PRO A 254 -7.81 -28.35 -18.40
N ASN A 255 -7.96 -29.63 -17.98
CA ASN A 255 -8.44 -30.69 -18.86
C ASN A 255 -9.93 -30.52 -19.25
N VAL A 256 -10.74 -29.91 -18.39
CA VAL A 256 -12.15 -29.60 -18.68
C VAL A 256 -12.23 -28.51 -19.74
N SER A 257 -11.40 -27.46 -19.64
CA SER A 257 -11.35 -26.40 -20.65
C SER A 257 -10.91 -26.93 -22.01
N GLY A 258 -9.83 -27.73 -22.07
CA GLY A 258 -9.38 -28.39 -23.29
C GLY A 258 -10.45 -29.30 -23.93
N ASN A 259 -11.14 -30.11 -23.12
CA ASN A 259 -12.25 -30.94 -23.60
C ASN A 259 -13.46 -30.12 -24.06
N THR A 260 -13.75 -29.00 -23.41
CA THR A 260 -14.85 -28.08 -23.79
C THR A 260 -14.52 -27.34 -25.07
N ILE A 261 -13.27 -26.88 -25.25
CA ILE A 261 -12.77 -26.30 -26.50
C ILE A 261 -12.90 -27.31 -27.64
N ASN A 262 -12.43 -28.54 -27.43
CA ASN A 262 -12.54 -29.62 -28.42
C ASN A 262 -14.00 -29.96 -28.74
N GLY A 263 -14.88 -29.96 -27.74
CA GLY A 263 -16.31 -30.16 -27.90
C GLY A 263 -16.99 -29.06 -28.71
N LEU A 264 -16.69 -27.79 -28.40
CA LEU A 264 -17.19 -26.62 -29.13
C LEU A 264 -16.67 -26.59 -30.57
N GLN A 265 -15.39 -26.89 -30.80
CA GLN A 265 -14.83 -27.04 -32.14
C GLN A 265 -15.42 -28.23 -32.91
N GLY A 266 -15.76 -29.32 -32.22
CA GLY A 266 -16.48 -30.44 -32.79
C GLY A 266 -17.91 -30.07 -33.19
N LEU A 267 -18.57 -29.23 -32.40
CA LEU A 267 -19.91 -28.72 -32.68
C LEU A 267 -19.89 -27.75 -33.89
N ASP A 268 -18.90 -26.86 -33.97
CA ASP A 268 -18.64 -26.01 -35.16
C ASP A 268 -18.46 -26.85 -36.44
N LYS A 269 -17.60 -27.89 -36.39
CA LYS A 269 -17.42 -28.83 -37.51
C LYS A 269 -18.70 -29.60 -37.85
N GLY A 270 -19.47 -29.99 -36.84
CA GLY A 270 -20.74 -30.68 -37.01
C GLY A 270 -21.77 -29.82 -37.75
N LEU A 271 -21.90 -28.55 -37.37
CA LEU A 271 -22.79 -27.59 -38.02
C LEU A 271 -22.40 -27.35 -39.49
N LYS A 272 -21.10 -27.23 -39.80
CA LYS A 272 -20.58 -27.14 -41.19
C LYS A 272 -20.94 -28.35 -42.04
N ASN A 273 -20.87 -29.55 -41.46
CA ASN A 273 -21.25 -30.78 -42.15
C ASN A 273 -22.77 -30.89 -42.33
N GLN A 274 -23.57 -30.42 -41.37
CA GLN A 274 -25.04 -30.43 -41.45
C GLN A 274 -25.61 -29.37 -42.39
N GLN A 275 -24.92 -28.23 -42.56
CA GLN A 275 -25.20 -27.22 -43.60
C GLN A 275 -25.29 -27.87 -44.99
N SER A 276 -24.45 -28.88 -45.26
CA SER A 276 -24.42 -29.59 -46.54
C SER A 276 -25.58 -30.58 -46.73
N GLN A 277 -26.22 -31.04 -45.64
CA GLN A 277 -27.27 -32.09 -45.67
C GLN A 277 -28.69 -31.54 -45.54
N LEU A 278 -28.87 -30.37 -44.92
CA LEU A 278 -30.17 -29.71 -44.77
C LEU A 278 -30.81 -29.27 -46.10
N HIS A 279 -30.03 -29.26 -47.19
CA HIS A 279 -30.52 -28.99 -48.54
C HIS A 279 -31.26 -30.18 -49.18
N GLU A 280 -31.09 -31.42 -48.67
CA GLU A 280 -31.68 -32.65 -49.25
C GLU A 280 -32.99 -33.10 -48.55
N ILE A 281 -33.28 -32.62 -47.35
CA ILE A 281 -34.40 -33.11 -46.52
C ILE A 281 -35.75 -32.47 -46.90
N SER A 282 -35.74 -31.45 -47.76
CA SER A 282 -36.90 -30.62 -48.10
C SER A 282 -37.97 -31.25 -49.01
N GLU A 283 -37.84 -32.52 -49.43
CA GLU A 283 -38.70 -33.12 -50.47
C GLU A 283 -39.69 -34.22 -50.01
N ARG A 284 -39.86 -34.53 -48.70
CA ARG A 284 -40.72 -35.67 -48.28
C ARG A 284 -41.86 -35.29 -47.32
N GLN A 285 -42.99 -34.88 -47.90
CA GLN A 285 -44.19 -34.47 -47.16
C GLN A 285 -44.94 -35.61 -46.44
N GLY A 286 -45.51 -35.27 -45.28
CA GLY A 286 -46.61 -36.01 -44.63
C GLY A 286 -46.33 -36.41 -43.17
N GLN A 287 -45.18 -37.07 -42.92
CA GLN A 287 -44.79 -37.54 -41.58
C GLN A 287 -43.86 -36.53 -40.85
N GLN A 288 -43.21 -35.64 -41.60
CA GLN A 288 -42.20 -34.69 -41.11
C GLN A 288 -42.73 -33.57 -40.21
N GLN A 289 -44.03 -33.26 -40.20
CA GLN A 289 -44.55 -32.11 -39.45
C GLN A 289 -44.48 -32.32 -37.93
N LYS A 290 -44.68 -33.56 -37.47
CA LYS A 290 -44.59 -33.93 -36.05
C LYS A 290 -43.14 -33.93 -35.57
N ASP A 291 -42.23 -34.45 -36.41
CA ASP A 291 -40.79 -34.47 -36.14
C ASP A 291 -40.19 -33.06 -36.15
N LEU A 292 -40.67 -32.18 -37.05
CA LEU A 292 -40.28 -30.76 -37.08
C LEU A 292 -40.80 -29.99 -35.85
N GLN A 293 -42.01 -30.31 -35.37
CA GLN A 293 -42.53 -29.75 -34.11
C GLN A 293 -41.74 -30.23 -32.89
N GLU A 294 -41.34 -31.50 -32.86
CA GLU A 294 -40.51 -32.05 -31.78
C GLU A 294 -39.10 -31.47 -31.79
N LEU A 295 -38.49 -31.35 -32.99
CA LEU A 295 -37.22 -30.66 -33.19
C LEU A 295 -37.29 -29.20 -32.74
N ALA A 296 -38.30 -28.45 -33.17
CA ALA A 296 -38.48 -27.07 -32.74
C ALA A 296 -38.68 -26.96 -31.21
N GLY A 297 -39.43 -27.88 -30.59
CA GLY A 297 -39.55 -27.95 -29.15
C GLY A 297 -38.20 -28.21 -28.44
N GLY A 298 -37.39 -29.11 -28.99
CA GLY A 298 -36.04 -29.39 -28.49
C GLY A 298 -35.09 -28.19 -28.60
N LEU A 299 -35.09 -27.50 -29.75
CA LEU A 299 -34.27 -26.31 -29.98
C LEU A 299 -34.72 -25.13 -29.09
N ALA A 300 -36.03 -24.94 -28.89
CA ALA A 300 -36.53 -23.94 -27.96
C ALA A 300 -36.02 -24.17 -26.53
N LYS A 301 -36.14 -25.41 -26.04
CA LYS A 301 -35.70 -25.79 -24.69
C LYS A 301 -34.20 -25.70 -24.52
N MET A 302 -33.43 -26.09 -25.54
CA MET A 302 -31.98 -25.91 -25.55
C MET A 302 -31.62 -24.43 -25.53
N GLY A 303 -32.33 -23.60 -26.31
CA GLY A 303 -32.13 -22.16 -26.31
C GLY A 303 -32.43 -21.50 -24.96
N GLU A 304 -33.56 -21.84 -24.33
CA GLU A 304 -33.91 -21.40 -22.96
C GLU A 304 -32.84 -21.79 -21.93
N ASN A 305 -32.34 -23.03 -21.99
CA ASN A 305 -31.27 -23.48 -21.09
C ASN A 305 -29.96 -22.69 -21.30
N LEU A 306 -29.59 -22.38 -22.55
CA LEU A 306 -28.38 -21.61 -22.84
C LEU A 306 -28.50 -20.15 -22.40
N VAL A 307 -29.67 -19.53 -22.58
CA VAL A 307 -29.96 -18.18 -22.06
C VAL A 307 -29.88 -18.19 -20.53
N SER A 308 -30.51 -19.15 -19.87
CA SER A 308 -30.45 -19.28 -18.41
C SER A 308 -29.02 -19.53 -17.89
N MET A 309 -28.22 -20.35 -18.59
CA MET A 309 -26.79 -20.54 -18.26
C MET A 309 -25.99 -19.26 -18.44
N SER A 310 -26.26 -18.48 -19.49
CA SER A 310 -25.66 -17.15 -19.69
C SER A 310 -26.00 -16.19 -18.55
N GLU A 311 -27.26 -16.14 -18.12
CA GLU A 311 -27.70 -15.30 -16.99
C GLU A 311 -26.97 -15.68 -15.70
N ASN A 312 -26.88 -16.98 -15.38
CA ASN A 312 -26.14 -17.47 -14.22
C ASN A 312 -24.65 -17.09 -14.29
N LEU A 313 -24.04 -17.09 -15.48
CA LEU A 313 -22.65 -16.66 -15.65
C LEU A 313 -22.50 -15.14 -15.52
N ARG A 314 -23.48 -14.35 -15.94
CA ARG A 314 -23.50 -12.90 -15.70
C ARG A 314 -23.62 -12.57 -14.22
N GLU A 315 -24.42 -13.33 -13.47
CA GLU A 315 -24.48 -13.22 -12.00
C GLU A 315 -23.12 -13.57 -11.37
N MET A 316 -22.45 -14.63 -11.85
CA MET A 316 -21.11 -15.00 -11.40
C MET A 316 -20.07 -13.90 -11.71
N ILE A 317 -20.15 -13.26 -12.88
CA ILE A 317 -19.30 -12.12 -13.25
C ILE A 317 -19.54 -10.94 -12.29
N ALA A 318 -20.81 -10.59 -12.03
CA ALA A 318 -21.16 -9.51 -11.12
C ALA A 318 -20.69 -9.79 -9.69
N PHE A 319 -20.70 -11.05 -9.25
CA PHE A 319 -20.14 -11.47 -7.97
C PHE A 319 -18.60 -11.40 -7.95
N SER A 320 -17.94 -11.70 -9.08
CA SER A 320 -16.48 -11.59 -9.22
C SER A 320 -15.97 -10.16 -9.03
N ASP A 321 -16.77 -9.14 -9.36
CA ASP A 321 -16.41 -7.72 -9.15
C ASP A 321 -16.28 -7.35 -7.67
N SER A 322 -16.81 -8.19 -6.78
CA SER A 322 -16.65 -8.05 -5.33
C SER A 322 -15.46 -8.81 -4.75
N MET A 323 -14.73 -9.57 -5.57
CA MET A 323 -13.53 -10.29 -5.14
C MET A 323 -12.28 -9.44 -5.32
N SER A 324 -11.50 -9.29 -4.25
CA SER A 324 -10.14 -8.74 -4.36
C SER A 324 -9.16 -9.81 -4.87
N PRO A 325 -8.16 -9.43 -5.68
CA PRO A 325 -7.01 -10.28 -5.95
C PRO A 325 -6.33 -10.63 -4.63
N VAL A 326 -5.89 -11.88 -4.47
CA VAL A 326 -5.26 -12.35 -3.23
C VAL A 326 -3.92 -12.99 -3.56
N ILE A 327 -2.94 -12.78 -2.68
CA ILE A 327 -1.66 -13.50 -2.74
C ILE A 327 -1.92 -15.02 -2.67
N PRO A 328 -1.38 -15.82 -3.59
CA PRO A 328 -1.55 -17.26 -3.52
C PRO A 328 -0.93 -17.83 -2.24
N LYS A 329 -1.73 -18.55 -1.45
CA LYS A 329 -1.26 -19.20 -0.21
C LYS A 329 -0.32 -20.39 -0.48
N LYS A 330 -0.37 -20.95 -1.69
CA LYS A 330 0.44 -22.10 -2.08
C LYS A 330 1.70 -21.62 -2.81
N LEU A 331 2.86 -22.01 -2.29
CA LEU A 331 4.17 -21.66 -2.86
C LEU A 331 4.27 -22.00 -4.35
N LYS A 332 3.82 -23.20 -4.75
CA LYS A 332 3.86 -23.61 -6.16
C LYS A 332 3.02 -22.73 -7.10
N THR A 333 1.92 -22.15 -6.61
CA THR A 333 1.11 -21.23 -7.40
C THR A 333 1.80 -19.88 -7.51
N LEU A 334 2.37 -19.41 -6.40
CA LEU A 334 3.17 -18.20 -6.35
C LEU A 334 4.40 -18.28 -7.26
N GLU A 335 5.12 -19.39 -7.27
CA GLU A 335 6.26 -19.64 -8.16
C GLU A 335 5.87 -19.49 -9.64
N LYS A 336 4.70 -19.99 -10.05
CA LYS A 336 4.19 -19.81 -11.43
C LYS A 336 3.80 -18.37 -11.76
N MET A 337 3.53 -17.55 -10.75
CA MET A 337 3.31 -16.11 -10.95
C MET A 337 4.63 -15.37 -11.10
N ILE A 338 5.68 -15.83 -10.43
CA ILE A 338 6.97 -15.15 -10.37
C ILE A 338 7.89 -15.57 -11.51
N TYR A 339 7.91 -16.86 -11.82
CA TYR A 339 8.77 -17.46 -12.85
C TYR A 339 7.97 -17.78 -14.11
N GLU A 340 8.67 -17.80 -15.23
CA GLU A 340 8.19 -18.37 -16.50
C GLU A 340 8.32 -19.90 -16.48
N ASP A 341 7.71 -20.57 -17.48
CA ASP A 341 7.70 -22.04 -17.56
C ASP A 341 9.11 -22.64 -17.76
N ASP A 342 10.07 -21.85 -18.25
CA ASP A 342 11.48 -22.23 -18.38
C ASP A 342 12.29 -22.03 -17.09
N GLY A 343 11.65 -21.52 -16.03
CA GLY A 343 12.27 -21.24 -14.73
C GLY A 343 12.95 -19.87 -14.64
N SER A 344 12.92 -19.05 -15.69
CA SER A 344 13.44 -17.68 -15.65
C SER A 344 12.52 -16.76 -14.84
N LEU A 345 13.11 -15.75 -14.18
CA LEU A 345 12.35 -14.74 -13.46
C LEU A 345 11.59 -13.85 -14.46
N ARG A 346 10.33 -13.52 -14.17
CA ARG A 346 9.59 -12.56 -14.99
C ARG A 346 10.19 -11.17 -14.85
N SER A 347 10.31 -10.46 -15.97
CA SER A 347 10.96 -9.15 -16.04
C SER A 347 10.40 -8.08 -15.10
N ILE A 348 9.13 -8.21 -14.67
CA ILE A 348 8.52 -7.29 -13.70
C ILE A 348 9.20 -7.33 -12.32
N PHE A 349 9.93 -8.41 -12.01
CA PHE A 349 10.65 -8.56 -10.77
C PHE A 349 12.15 -8.23 -10.88
N ASP A 350 12.68 -7.97 -12.08
CA ASP A 350 14.12 -7.74 -12.30
C ASP A 350 14.64 -6.56 -11.48
N ASP A 351 13.85 -5.48 -11.38
CA ASP A 351 14.22 -4.29 -10.61
C ASP A 351 14.03 -4.47 -9.08
N MET A 352 13.39 -5.56 -8.66
CA MET A 352 13.03 -5.81 -7.25
C MET A 352 13.80 -6.97 -6.63
N LEU A 353 14.40 -7.84 -7.44
CA LEU A 353 15.15 -9.02 -7.00
C LEU A 353 16.54 -9.00 -7.64
N ILE A 354 17.56 -8.91 -6.81
CA ILE A 354 18.95 -8.94 -7.24
C ILE A 354 19.50 -10.32 -6.90
N ASP A 355 19.78 -11.11 -7.93
CA ASP A 355 20.43 -12.44 -7.87
C ASP A 355 19.73 -13.47 -6.95
N GLY A 356 18.46 -13.24 -6.59
CA GLY A 356 17.67 -14.11 -5.71
C GLY A 356 18.05 -14.07 -4.23
N GLN A 357 19.17 -13.44 -3.87
CA GLN A 357 19.63 -13.25 -2.49
C GLN A 357 19.13 -11.93 -1.90
N TYR A 358 18.87 -10.92 -2.74
CA TYR A 358 18.43 -9.62 -2.29
C TYR A 358 17.10 -9.25 -2.93
N MET A 359 16.23 -8.63 -2.14
CA MET A 359 14.93 -8.15 -2.57
C MET A 359 14.66 -6.77 -2.01
N THR A 360 14.11 -5.86 -2.82
CA THR A 360 13.81 -4.50 -2.40
C THR A 360 12.32 -4.23 -2.30
N PHE A 361 11.92 -3.52 -1.26
CA PHE A 361 10.61 -2.93 -1.09
C PHE A 361 10.78 -1.42 -0.88
N MET A 362 10.18 -0.61 -1.73
CA MET A 362 10.37 0.82 -1.79
C MET A 362 9.09 1.57 -1.42
N VAL A 363 9.22 2.56 -0.55
CA VAL A 363 8.15 3.47 -0.14
C VAL A 363 8.53 4.85 -0.62
N LYS A 364 7.87 5.34 -1.66
CA LYS A 364 8.18 6.62 -2.29
C LYS A 364 7.26 7.71 -1.75
N PHE A 365 7.83 8.84 -1.34
CA PHE A 365 7.08 9.98 -0.83
C PHE A 365 6.58 10.89 -1.96
N THR A 366 5.60 11.73 -1.68
CA THR A 366 5.24 12.86 -2.55
C THR A 366 6.36 13.91 -2.53
N GLY A 367 6.53 14.66 -3.62
CA GLY A 367 7.59 15.68 -3.71
C GLY A 367 7.45 16.82 -2.70
N ASP A 368 6.26 17.02 -2.13
CA ASP A 368 5.95 18.01 -1.10
C ASP A 368 5.90 17.41 0.33
N ALA A 369 6.26 16.14 0.50
CA ALA A 369 6.23 15.49 1.81
C ALA A 369 7.16 16.19 2.81
N THR A 370 6.60 16.61 3.95
CA THR A 370 7.36 17.27 5.01
C THR A 370 8.35 16.31 5.68
N ASP A 371 9.47 16.84 6.19
CA ASP A 371 10.44 16.06 6.97
C ASP A 371 9.81 15.36 8.18
N THR A 372 8.76 15.97 8.76
CA THR A 372 8.01 15.36 9.86
C THR A 372 7.26 14.10 9.42
N ASN A 373 6.58 14.15 8.27
CA ASN A 373 5.87 12.98 7.74
C ASN A 373 6.86 11.89 7.32
N LYS A 374 7.96 12.27 6.65
CA LYS A 374 9.06 11.36 6.32
C LYS A 374 9.62 10.66 7.58
N SER A 375 9.94 11.41 8.63
CA SER A 375 10.49 10.86 9.88
C SER A 375 9.51 9.89 10.57
N LYS A 376 8.20 10.19 10.55
CA LYS A 376 7.17 9.28 11.10
C LYS A 376 7.09 7.96 10.32
N ALA A 377 7.10 8.04 9.00
CA ALA A 377 7.09 6.86 8.15
C ALA A 377 8.39 6.04 8.29
N VAL A 378 9.55 6.70 8.39
CA VAL A 378 10.85 6.04 8.68
C VAL A 378 10.79 5.28 10.00
N ALA A 379 10.33 5.93 11.07
CA ALA A 379 10.20 5.29 12.38
C ALA A 379 9.23 4.10 12.32
N PHE A 380 8.07 4.28 11.70
CA PHE A 380 7.09 3.22 11.52
C PHE A 380 7.65 2.01 10.76
N VAL A 381 8.36 2.23 9.65
CA VAL A 381 8.97 1.13 8.87
C VAL A 381 10.04 0.41 9.70
N LYS A 382 10.91 1.15 10.40
CA LYS A 382 11.94 0.54 11.27
C LYS A 382 11.30 -0.30 12.38
N ASP A 383 10.36 0.28 13.12
CA ASP A 383 9.67 -0.40 14.22
C ASP A 383 8.92 -1.65 13.71
N TYR A 384 8.22 -1.54 12.57
CA TYR A 384 7.50 -2.67 11.99
C TYR A 384 8.44 -3.82 11.56
N MET A 385 9.60 -3.51 10.96
CA MET A 385 10.59 -4.53 10.58
C MET A 385 11.21 -5.21 11.80
N GLU A 386 11.48 -4.46 12.87
CA GLU A 386 12.03 -5.00 14.12
C GLU A 386 11.00 -5.87 14.87
N GLU A 387 9.72 -5.49 14.87
CA GLU A 387 8.64 -6.23 15.53
C GLU A 387 8.23 -7.50 14.78
N ASN A 388 8.51 -7.59 13.48
CA ASN A 388 8.12 -8.70 12.62
C ASN A 388 9.35 -9.32 11.92
N PRO A 389 10.26 -9.99 12.63
CA PRO A 389 11.37 -10.69 11.99
C PRO A 389 10.87 -11.91 11.21
N ILE A 390 11.48 -12.20 10.06
CA ILE A 390 11.25 -13.43 9.29
C ILE A 390 12.45 -14.37 9.49
N GLU A 391 12.19 -15.64 9.77
CA GLU A 391 13.26 -16.62 10.00
C GLU A 391 14.12 -16.81 8.74
N GLY A 392 15.44 -16.60 8.88
CA GLY A 392 16.41 -16.77 7.80
C GLY A 392 16.39 -15.66 6.73
N ILE A 393 15.77 -14.52 7.03
CA ILE A 393 15.82 -13.30 6.21
C ILE A 393 16.22 -12.12 7.10
N ASP A 394 17.33 -11.46 6.78
CA ASP A 394 17.73 -10.21 7.41
C ASP A 394 17.09 -9.02 6.68
N THR A 395 16.76 -7.96 7.42
CA THR A 395 16.12 -6.77 6.85
C THR A 395 16.92 -5.51 7.17
N MET A 396 17.11 -4.67 6.16
CA MET A 396 17.82 -3.40 6.28
C MET A 396 16.97 -2.26 5.73
N VAL A 397 16.69 -1.27 6.57
CA VAL A 397 15.95 -0.06 6.21
C VAL A 397 16.92 1.06 5.87
N SER A 398 16.85 1.59 4.66
CA SER A 398 17.77 2.59 4.09
C SER A 398 17.03 3.58 3.18
N GLY A 399 17.78 4.40 2.43
CA GLY A 399 17.27 5.47 1.57
C GLY A 399 17.48 6.86 2.17
N LYS A 400 17.30 7.89 1.33
CA LYS A 400 17.59 9.29 1.72
C LYS A 400 16.79 9.75 2.96
N PRO A 401 15.48 9.50 3.08
CA PRO A 401 14.72 9.92 4.27
C PRO A 401 15.21 9.25 5.55
N VAL A 402 15.69 8.00 5.47
CA VAL A 402 16.23 7.25 6.62
C VAL A 402 17.57 7.83 7.07
N LEU A 403 18.44 8.18 6.10
CA LEU A 403 19.70 8.84 6.37
C LEU A 403 19.49 10.23 6.95
N ASP A 404 18.60 11.03 6.35
CA ASP A 404 18.31 12.39 6.78
C ASP A 404 17.70 12.41 8.20
N ASP A 405 16.77 11.51 8.53
CA ASP A 405 16.23 11.33 9.89
C ASP A 405 17.33 10.95 10.91
N SER A 406 18.23 10.04 10.52
CA SER A 406 19.36 9.63 11.37
C SER A 406 20.34 10.79 11.59
N ILE A 407 20.66 11.56 10.54
CA ILE A 407 21.49 12.77 10.64
C ILE A 407 20.81 13.79 11.56
N ARG A 408 19.50 14.01 11.41
CA ARG A 408 18.73 14.97 12.23
C ARG A 408 18.75 14.58 13.71
N THR A 409 18.58 13.30 14.00
CA THR A 409 18.66 12.75 15.36
C THR A 409 20.06 12.91 15.95
N GLU A 410 21.09 12.58 15.18
CA GLU A 410 22.48 12.76 15.60
C GLU A 410 22.87 14.24 15.76
N MET A 411 22.37 15.12 14.90
CA MET A 411 22.51 16.58 15.05
C MET A 411 21.89 17.06 16.36
N LYS A 412 20.66 16.64 16.66
CA LYS A 412 19.97 17.01 17.92
C LYS A 412 20.76 16.54 19.14
N ASN A 413 21.18 15.27 19.15
CA ASN A 413 21.95 14.68 20.23
C ASN A 413 23.32 15.36 20.39
N SER A 414 24.02 15.61 19.29
CA SER A 414 25.33 16.27 19.27
C SER A 414 25.22 17.73 19.71
N MET A 415 24.20 18.46 19.25
CA MET A 415 23.94 19.84 19.67
C MET A 415 23.72 19.93 21.18
N GLN A 416 22.90 19.04 21.73
CA GLN A 416 22.66 18.97 23.18
C GLN A 416 23.94 18.65 23.96
N LYS A 417 24.71 17.65 23.51
CA LYS A 417 26.00 17.28 24.14
C LYS A 417 27.00 18.43 24.07
N MET A 418 27.14 19.08 22.92
CA MET A 418 28.06 20.21 22.73
C MET A 418 27.68 21.41 23.57
N MET A 419 26.40 21.80 23.61
CA MET A 419 25.94 22.88 24.49
C MET A 419 26.15 22.54 25.96
N GLY A 420 25.80 21.33 26.40
CA GLY A 420 26.00 20.87 27.76
C GLY A 420 27.47 20.89 28.19
N LEU A 421 28.36 20.33 27.36
CA LEU A 421 29.80 20.36 27.61
C LEU A 421 30.37 21.78 27.59
N SER A 422 29.94 22.63 26.66
CA SER A 422 30.37 24.04 26.58
C SER A 422 30.01 24.80 27.85
N ILE A 423 28.77 24.65 28.34
CA ILE A 423 28.31 25.25 29.60
C ILE A 423 29.08 24.68 30.79
N LEU A 424 29.34 23.37 30.83
CA LEU A 424 30.11 22.74 31.90
C LEU A 424 31.55 23.27 31.96
N PHE A 425 32.27 23.25 30.84
CA PHE A 425 33.61 23.84 30.75
C PHE A 425 33.59 25.30 31.14
N MET A 426 32.54 26.03 30.78
CA MET A 426 32.40 27.42 31.13
C MET A 426 32.27 27.65 32.63
N ILE A 427 31.45 26.85 33.31
CA ILE A 427 31.30 26.89 34.77
C ILE A 427 32.65 26.63 35.45
N ILE A 428 33.44 25.68 34.92
CA ILE A 428 34.77 25.36 35.44
C ILE A 428 35.73 26.54 35.25
N VAL A 429 35.79 27.14 34.05
CA VAL A 429 36.67 28.28 33.74
C VAL A 429 36.31 29.48 34.61
N LEU A 430 35.03 29.87 34.66
CA LEU A 430 34.54 30.92 35.57
C LEU A 430 34.88 30.57 37.04
N GLY A 431 34.80 29.28 37.36
CA GLY A 431 35.18 28.65 38.62
C GLY A 431 36.60 28.97 39.07
N LEU A 432 37.54 28.82 38.14
CA LEU A 432 38.97 29.04 38.36
C LEU A 432 39.34 30.53 38.32
N VAL A 433 38.72 31.30 37.42
CA VAL A 433 39.12 32.70 37.15
C VAL A 433 38.56 33.69 38.18
N PHE A 434 37.29 33.59 38.58
CA PHE A 434 36.63 34.61 39.42
C PHE A 434 36.41 34.15 40.86
N ARG A 435 36.81 34.92 41.88
CA ARG A 435 36.51 34.58 43.29
C ARG A 435 35.08 35.00 43.74
N VAL A 436 34.21 33.99 43.80
CA VAL A 436 33.01 33.72 44.64
C VAL A 436 31.73 34.58 44.55
N LYS A 437 31.70 35.92 44.44
CA LYS A 437 30.40 36.64 44.70
C LYS A 437 29.43 36.82 43.52
N TRP A 438 29.88 36.86 42.26
CA TRP A 438 29.01 37.13 41.10
C TRP A 438 29.35 36.29 39.86
N ARG A 439 29.92 35.09 40.07
CA ARG A 439 30.54 34.25 39.04
C ARG A 439 29.57 33.75 37.96
N ILE A 440 28.29 33.57 38.29
CA ILE A 440 27.29 32.97 37.40
C ILE A 440 26.60 34.02 36.50
N LEU A 441 26.73 35.31 36.83
CA LEU A 441 26.06 36.39 36.09
C LEU A 441 26.42 36.40 34.59
N PRO A 442 27.70 36.26 34.17
CA PRO A 442 28.04 36.14 32.75
C PRO A 442 27.39 34.95 32.06
N LEU A 443 27.27 33.82 32.78
CA LEU A 443 26.67 32.59 32.27
C LEU A 443 25.16 32.75 32.03
N VAL A 444 24.46 33.45 32.91
CA VAL A 444 23.03 33.76 32.72
C VAL A 444 22.82 34.69 31.53
N ILE A 445 23.68 35.71 31.37
CA ILE A 445 23.61 36.65 30.24
C ILE A 445 23.79 35.92 28.91
N ILE A 446 24.77 35.01 28.81
CA ILE A 446 25.00 34.26 27.56
C ILE A 446 23.88 33.26 27.27
N LEU A 447 23.32 32.59 28.28
CA LEU A 447 22.18 31.69 28.07
C LEU A 447 20.96 32.44 27.53
N ILE A 448 20.69 33.65 28.04
CA ILE A 448 19.64 34.53 27.50
C ILE A 448 19.92 34.90 26.05
N ALA A 449 21.17 35.22 25.70
CA ALA A 449 21.54 35.55 24.33
C ALA A 449 21.40 34.35 23.37
N VAL A 450 21.77 33.14 23.81
CA VAL A 450 21.60 31.90 23.03
C VAL A 450 20.11 31.61 22.81
N ILE A 451 19.28 31.66 23.86
CA ILE A 451 17.82 31.49 23.76
C ILE A 451 17.24 32.56 22.83
N GLY A 452 17.69 33.81 22.92
CA GLY A 452 17.27 34.89 22.02
C GLY A 452 17.63 34.61 20.56
N THR A 453 18.83 34.06 20.31
CA THR A 453 19.30 33.73 18.95
C THR A 453 18.48 32.59 18.36
N VAL A 454 18.41 31.44 19.05
CA VAL A 454 17.63 30.27 18.61
C VAL A 454 16.14 30.62 18.52
N GLY A 455 15.64 31.39 19.49
CA GLY A 455 14.26 31.85 19.53
C GLY A 455 13.89 32.74 18.36
N LEU A 456 14.76 33.68 18.01
CA LEU A 456 14.58 34.51 16.84
C LEU A 456 14.58 33.65 15.58
N MET A 457 15.55 32.73 15.43
CA MET A 457 15.63 31.80 14.29
C MET A 457 14.31 31.03 14.09
N GLY A 458 13.66 30.58 15.16
CA GLY A 458 12.36 29.91 15.07
C GLY A 458 11.23 30.83 14.61
N TRP A 459 11.18 32.07 15.10
CA TRP A 459 10.18 33.06 14.67
C TRP A 459 10.32 33.50 13.22
N ILE A 460 11.55 33.55 12.69
CA ILE A 460 11.82 33.86 11.28
C ILE A 460 11.92 32.62 10.40
N SER A 461 11.62 31.42 10.93
CA SER A 461 11.68 30.14 10.24
C SER A 461 13.02 29.85 9.55
N VAL A 462 14.13 30.27 10.16
CA VAL A 462 15.48 29.93 9.68
C VAL A 462 15.92 28.63 10.33
N PRO A 463 16.11 27.54 9.55
CA PRO A 463 16.47 26.26 10.11
C PRO A 463 17.94 26.24 10.59
N ILE A 464 18.22 25.36 11.54
CA ILE A 464 19.60 25.03 11.93
C ILE A 464 20.11 23.93 10.99
N THR A 465 21.26 24.18 10.38
CA THR A 465 21.98 23.23 9.52
C THR A 465 23.18 22.67 10.27
N MET A 466 23.84 21.65 9.71
CA MET A 466 25.09 21.11 10.26
C MET A 466 26.16 22.20 10.43
N VAL A 467 26.22 23.16 9.51
CA VAL A 467 27.20 24.26 9.55
C VAL A 467 26.84 25.28 10.62
N SER A 468 25.59 25.72 10.71
CA SER A 468 25.19 26.73 11.70
C SER A 468 25.22 26.18 13.13
N MET A 469 25.02 24.87 13.32
CA MET A 469 25.15 24.21 14.62
C MET A 469 26.55 24.39 15.24
N ALA A 470 27.62 24.36 14.44
CA ALA A 470 28.98 24.52 14.91
C ALA A 470 29.28 25.93 15.47
N VAL A 471 28.44 26.91 15.15
CA VAL A 471 28.58 28.30 15.61
C VAL A 471 28.17 28.46 17.07
N PHE A 472 27.27 27.62 17.60
CA PHE A 472 26.75 27.80 18.98
C PHE A 472 27.80 27.69 20.09
N PRO A 473 28.70 26.67 20.11
CA PRO A 473 29.79 26.63 21.09
C PRO A 473 30.72 27.85 21.00
N ILE A 474 31.01 28.32 19.78
CA ILE A 474 31.83 29.51 19.53
C ILE A 474 31.14 30.77 20.09
N LEU A 475 29.83 30.89 19.84
CA LEU A 475 29.00 31.98 20.34
C LEU A 475 28.98 32.01 21.87
N ILE A 476 28.88 30.86 22.53
CA ILE A 476 28.96 30.77 24.00
C ILE A 476 30.34 31.22 24.50
N GLY A 477 31.42 30.78 23.85
CA GLY A 477 32.79 31.15 24.19
C GLY A 477 33.08 32.65 24.05
N LEU A 478 32.74 33.24 22.91
CA LEU A 478 32.94 34.68 22.66
C LEU A 478 31.99 35.54 23.51
N GLY A 479 30.73 35.14 23.60
CA GLY A 479 29.71 35.90 24.33
C GLY A 479 30.02 36.00 25.82
N ILE A 480 30.64 34.97 26.41
CA ILE A 480 31.05 35.07 27.80
C ILE A 480 32.23 36.01 28.02
N ASP A 481 33.17 36.10 27.08
CA ASP A 481 34.35 36.97 27.23
C ASP A 481 33.87 38.41 27.32
N TYR A 482 32.95 38.81 26.43
CA TYR A 482 32.29 40.11 26.50
C TYR A 482 31.53 40.32 27.81
N ALA A 483 30.78 39.31 28.28
CA ALA A 483 30.05 39.42 29.54
C ALA A 483 30.98 39.56 30.76
N ILE A 484 32.12 38.86 30.75
CA ILE A 484 33.19 38.95 31.74
C ILE A 484 33.81 40.35 31.72
N GLN A 485 34.21 40.86 30.55
CA GLN A 485 34.82 42.19 30.41
C GLN A 485 33.86 43.29 30.88
N PHE A 486 32.58 43.16 30.53
CA PHE A 486 31.54 44.07 30.99
C PHE A 486 31.40 44.03 32.52
N GLN A 487 31.34 42.84 33.12
CA GLN A 487 31.24 42.69 34.57
C GLN A 487 32.47 43.25 35.29
N ALA A 488 33.67 43.01 34.75
CA ALA A 488 34.93 43.51 35.30
C ALA A 488 34.93 45.05 35.33
N ARG A 489 34.61 45.69 34.18
CA ARG A 489 34.51 47.16 34.08
C ARG A 489 33.45 47.74 35.01
N TYR A 490 32.26 47.14 35.06
CA TYR A 490 31.19 47.57 35.96
C TYR A 490 31.62 47.53 37.43
N THR A 491 32.33 46.47 37.83
CA THR A 491 32.85 46.33 39.20
C THR A 491 33.96 47.35 39.50
N GLU A 492 34.79 47.68 38.51
CA GLU A 492 35.83 48.70 38.63
C GLU A 492 35.25 50.11 38.79
N GLU A 493 34.29 50.51 37.95
CA GLU A 493 33.62 51.82 38.03
C GLU A 493 32.86 51.99 39.35
N MET A 494 32.19 50.94 39.84
CA MET A 494 31.54 50.97 41.15
C MET A 494 32.51 51.13 42.32
N LYS A 495 33.75 50.66 42.19
CA LYS A 495 34.79 50.86 43.21
C LYS A 495 35.51 52.20 43.06
N GLY A 496 35.65 52.72 41.84
CA GLY A 496 36.31 53.98 41.51
C GLY A 496 35.45 55.24 41.76
N GLY A 497 34.11 55.13 41.80
CA GLY A 497 33.18 56.24 42.04
C GLY A 497 33.10 56.75 43.49
N LYS A 498 34.16 56.61 44.29
CA LYS A 498 34.25 57.07 45.70
C LYS A 498 35.11 58.32 45.91
N HIS A 499 35.34 59.10 44.85
CA HIS A 499 35.98 60.43 44.95
C HIS A 499 35.15 61.49 44.23
#